data_AF-T5AIG0-F1
#
_entry.id   AF-T5AIG0-F1
#
_cell.length_a   1.000
_cell.length_b   1.000
_cell.length_c   1.000
_cell.angle_alpha   90.00
_cell.angle_beta   90.00
_cell.angle_gamma   90.00
#
_symmetry.space_group_name_H-M   'P 1'
#
loop_
_entity.id
_entity.type
_entity.pdbx_description
1 polymer ?
#
loop_
_entity_poly.entity_id
_entity_poly.type
_entity_poly.pdbx_seq_one_letter_code
_entity_poly.pdbx_strand_id
1 'polypeptide(L)'
;MRLPTCLVLLLHPLSAWGSYGQTSRCLTVQDDASRILIPEFLKNASSCSRWAEKRSVMHCAEAMMPPDTMTLLLPIVKTVKIWEATFRMDLNTAFLTVGRVTGAAKCGHGLNADANAWAMLRRHWQAEGQLCYYDSSPQYADHLEPRVAGLLTLFFSEPRGMRQPVLEPGVRWTYTGSPVCSAGTGAAAALERISQFRAVSGMAIKAETRFSPTPREDMRAMMRHYRDTFSTDPFLQAVITGLKTGLFYCPRDLHCYGAAHSGEVFLPIDNKSFLDELARRMSQGNKVCVIFRDERLQPDVFYVTAGVSAHWEKDAGLV
;
A
#
# COMPACT_ATOMS: atom_id res chain seq x y z
N MET A 1 18.79 23.82 -47.85
CA MET A 1 17.64 23.15 -47.21
C MET A 1 18.16 22.24 -46.12
N ARG A 2 17.99 22.61 -44.85
CA ARG A 2 18.36 21.79 -43.69
C ARG A 2 17.09 21.55 -42.88
N LEU A 3 16.64 20.29 -42.81
CA LEU A 3 15.58 19.85 -41.92
C LEU A 3 16.18 19.63 -40.53
N PRO A 4 15.59 20.17 -39.44
CA PRO A 4 15.96 19.75 -38.10
C PRO A 4 15.19 18.48 -37.74
N THR A 5 15.92 17.43 -37.40
CA THR A 5 15.39 16.19 -36.84
C THR A 5 14.95 16.45 -35.40
N CYS A 6 13.67 16.77 -35.19
CA CYS A 6 13.04 16.74 -33.87
C CYS A 6 12.83 15.28 -33.45
N LEU A 7 13.83 14.69 -32.77
CA LEU A 7 13.68 13.42 -32.09
C LEU A 7 13.08 13.70 -30.69
N VAL A 8 11.75 13.85 -30.62
CA VAL A 8 11.03 13.85 -29.34
C VAL A 8 10.94 12.39 -28.88
N LEU A 9 11.91 11.96 -28.08
CA LEU A 9 11.79 10.73 -27.30
C LEU A 9 10.70 10.95 -26.25
N LEU A 10 9.51 10.47 -26.57
CA LEU A 10 8.40 10.31 -25.64
C LEU A 10 8.81 9.28 -24.57
N LEU A 11 9.46 9.75 -23.49
CA LEU A 11 9.56 9.04 -22.22
C LEU A 11 8.14 8.96 -21.64
N HIS A 12 7.36 7.97 -22.09
CA HIS A 12 6.07 7.69 -21.49
C HIS A 12 6.29 6.84 -20.23
N PRO A 13 5.98 7.35 -19.03
CA PRO A 13 5.93 6.51 -17.85
C PRO A 13 4.87 5.43 -18.11
N LEU A 14 5.31 4.16 -18.10
CA LEU A 14 4.42 3.01 -18.26
C LEU A 14 3.41 3.03 -17.11
N SER A 15 2.17 3.40 -17.43
CA SER A 15 1.07 3.38 -16.47
C SER A 15 0.63 1.92 -16.31
N ALA A 16 0.91 1.30 -15.16
CA ALA A 16 0.34 0.01 -14.81
C ALA A 16 -1.06 0.23 -14.20
N TRP A 17 -2.07 -0.43 -14.76
CA TRP A 17 -3.47 -0.29 -14.32
C TRP A 17 -3.83 -1.43 -13.36
N GLY A 18 -4.00 -1.13 -12.07
CA GLY A 18 -4.61 -2.07 -11.13
C GLY A 18 -6.12 -2.21 -11.38
N SER A 19 -6.69 -3.41 -11.23
CA SER A 19 -8.13 -3.62 -11.50
C SER A 19 -9.08 -3.04 -10.45
N TYR A 20 -8.53 -2.46 -9.39
CA TYR A 20 -9.28 -1.69 -8.40
C TYR A 20 -9.04 -0.18 -8.58
N GLY A 21 -8.49 0.25 -9.72
CA GLY A 21 -8.35 1.65 -10.11
C GLY A 21 -7.11 2.37 -9.56
N GLN A 22 -6.26 1.68 -8.79
CA GLN A 22 -4.95 2.22 -8.43
C GLN A 22 -3.97 2.08 -9.60
N THR A 23 -3.44 3.21 -10.02
CA THR A 23 -2.31 3.35 -10.92
C THR A 23 -1.13 3.92 -10.12
N SER A 24 0.09 3.55 -10.53
CA SER A 24 1.32 3.99 -9.89
C SER A 24 2.37 4.38 -10.92
N ARG A 25 3.28 5.28 -10.52
CA ARG A 25 4.46 5.69 -11.29
C ARG A 25 5.71 5.54 -10.44
N CYS A 26 6.82 5.17 -11.07
CA CYS A 26 8.13 5.15 -10.44
C CYS A 26 9.07 6.11 -11.16
N LEU A 27 9.70 6.99 -10.39
CA LEU A 27 10.83 7.79 -10.83
C LEU A 27 12.09 7.00 -10.52
N THR A 28 13.11 7.06 -11.38
CA THR A 28 14.34 6.29 -11.21
C THR A 28 15.57 7.16 -11.43
N VAL A 29 16.69 6.81 -10.79
CA VAL A 29 17.98 7.50 -10.98
C VAL A 29 18.60 7.29 -12.36
N GLN A 30 18.04 6.37 -13.15
CA GLN A 30 18.47 6.12 -14.53
C GLN A 30 17.96 7.20 -15.49
N ASP A 31 16.86 7.87 -15.16
CA ASP A 31 16.39 9.05 -15.88
C ASP A 31 17.23 10.27 -15.46
N ASP A 32 17.95 10.87 -16.42
CA ASP A 32 18.92 11.94 -16.16
C ASP A 32 18.28 13.14 -15.47
N ALA A 33 17.05 13.50 -15.86
CA ALA A 33 16.33 14.60 -15.24
C ALA A 33 15.91 14.27 -13.81
N SER A 34 15.32 13.09 -13.59
CA SER A 34 14.89 12.63 -12.26
C SER A 34 16.07 12.51 -11.30
N ARG A 35 17.24 12.05 -11.78
CA ARG A 35 18.48 11.93 -10.99
C ARG A 35 18.88 13.24 -10.31
N ILE A 36 18.63 14.38 -10.96
CA ILE A 36 18.99 15.71 -10.46
C ILE A 36 17.81 16.34 -9.71
N LEU A 37 16.62 16.35 -10.33
CA LEU A 37 15.50 17.16 -9.86
C LEU A 37 14.79 16.57 -8.65
N ILE A 38 14.67 15.25 -8.55
CA ILE A 38 13.99 14.59 -7.42
C ILE A 38 14.72 14.84 -6.09
N PRO A 39 16.03 14.57 -5.96
CA PRO A 39 16.71 14.83 -4.68
C PRO A 39 16.76 16.32 -4.32
N GLU A 40 16.81 17.22 -5.31
CA GLU A 40 16.73 18.67 -5.09
C GLU A 40 15.35 19.10 -4.58
N PHE A 41 14.27 18.67 -5.24
CA PHE A 41 12.90 18.91 -4.80
C PHE A 41 12.65 18.40 -3.38
N LEU A 42 13.04 17.16 -3.08
CA LEU A 42 12.88 16.56 -1.75
C LEU A 42 13.72 17.29 -0.68
N LYS A 43 14.91 17.81 -1.04
CA LYS A 43 15.73 18.64 -0.15
C LYS A 43 15.05 19.98 0.14
N ASN A 44 14.48 20.63 -0.88
CA ASN A 44 13.76 21.89 -0.73
C ASN A 44 12.49 21.70 0.12
N ALA A 45 11.68 20.68 -0.17
CA ALA A 45 10.50 20.32 0.63
C ALA A 45 10.85 20.01 2.10
N SER A 46 11.94 19.28 2.34
CA SER A 46 12.47 19.04 3.69
C SER A 46 12.83 20.34 4.40
N SER A 47 13.50 21.27 3.72
CA SER A 47 13.87 22.58 4.29
C SER A 47 12.63 23.44 4.59
N CYS A 48 11.65 23.41 3.69
CA CYS A 48 10.35 24.09 3.84
C CYS A 48 9.50 23.53 4.99
N SER A 49 9.65 22.25 5.33
CA SER A 49 8.89 21.63 6.42
C SER A 49 9.12 22.28 7.79
N ARG A 50 10.29 22.91 7.99
CA ARG A 50 10.61 23.67 9.20
C ARG A 50 9.75 24.94 9.38
N TRP A 51 9.11 25.40 8.31
CA TRP A 51 8.30 26.62 8.28
C TRP A 51 6.82 26.33 8.01
N ALA A 52 6.41 25.05 8.08
CA ALA A 52 5.10 24.57 7.63
C ALA A 52 3.92 25.20 8.38
N GLU A 53 4.11 25.64 9.63
CA GLU A 53 3.07 26.30 10.43
C GLU A 53 2.53 27.59 9.77
N LYS A 54 3.31 28.23 8.89
CA LYS A 54 2.95 29.49 8.25
C LYS A 54 2.59 29.35 6.76
N ARG A 55 3.02 28.28 6.10
CA ARG A 55 2.86 28.07 4.64
C ARG A 55 2.85 26.59 4.31
N SER A 56 2.09 26.20 3.28
CA SER A 56 2.14 24.84 2.71
C SER A 56 3.56 24.48 2.27
N VAL A 57 4.03 23.30 2.66
CA VAL A 57 5.37 22.78 2.29
C VAL A 57 5.53 22.68 0.78
N MET A 58 4.48 22.22 0.07
CA MET A 58 4.48 22.13 -1.40
C MET A 58 4.64 23.50 -2.06
N HIS A 59 3.88 24.50 -1.63
CA HIS A 59 4.00 25.85 -2.18
C HIS A 59 5.41 26.45 -1.99
N CYS A 60 6.01 26.24 -0.82
CA CYS A 60 7.38 26.66 -0.55
C CYS A 60 8.40 25.90 -1.43
N ALA A 61 8.27 24.58 -1.54
CA ALA A 61 9.19 23.76 -2.32
C ALA A 61 9.14 24.11 -3.82
N GLU A 62 7.94 24.34 -4.37
CA GLU A 62 7.74 24.77 -5.76
C GLU A 62 8.40 26.11 -6.04
N ALA A 63 8.28 27.09 -5.14
CA ALA A 63 8.90 28.40 -5.29
C ALA A 63 10.44 28.35 -5.26
N MET A 64 11.03 27.28 -4.72
CA MET A 64 12.48 27.07 -4.70
C MET A 64 13.01 26.34 -5.93
N MET A 65 12.15 25.77 -6.77
CA MET A 65 12.57 25.11 -8.00
C MET A 65 12.64 26.11 -9.16
N PRO A 66 13.61 25.98 -10.09
CA PRO A 66 13.63 26.77 -11.31
C PRO A 66 12.33 26.59 -12.12
N PRO A 67 11.73 27.66 -12.68
CA PRO A 67 10.47 27.57 -13.43
C PRO A 67 10.50 26.53 -14.56
N ASP A 68 11.62 26.40 -15.26
CA ASP A 68 11.78 25.51 -16.40
C ASP A 68 11.82 24.02 -16.03
N THR A 69 12.10 23.69 -14.76
CA THR A 69 12.18 22.29 -14.28
C THR A 69 10.86 21.80 -13.70
N MET A 70 9.95 22.71 -13.36
CA MET A 70 8.67 22.39 -12.73
C MET A 70 7.75 21.52 -13.59
N THR A 71 7.85 21.60 -14.92
CA THR A 71 7.07 20.76 -15.83
C THR A 71 7.31 19.27 -15.58
N LEU A 72 8.54 18.87 -15.24
CA LEU A 72 8.90 17.48 -14.96
C LEU A 72 8.46 17.02 -13.57
N LEU A 73 8.39 17.94 -12.61
CA LEU A 73 7.92 17.67 -11.25
C LEU A 73 6.40 17.78 -11.09
N LEU A 74 5.72 18.39 -12.06
CA LEU A 74 4.28 18.66 -11.99
C LEU A 74 3.44 17.41 -11.69
N PRO A 75 3.71 16.22 -12.26
CA PRO A 75 2.92 15.03 -11.95
C PRO A 75 2.96 14.63 -10.48
N ILE A 76 4.15 14.58 -9.86
CA ILE A 76 4.31 14.20 -8.45
C ILE A 76 3.77 15.30 -7.53
N VAL A 77 4.05 16.58 -7.83
CA VAL A 77 3.57 17.72 -7.02
C VAL A 77 2.04 17.79 -7.04
N LYS A 78 1.42 17.68 -8.22
CA LYS A 78 -0.04 17.69 -8.35
C LYS A 78 -0.67 16.52 -7.58
N THR A 79 -0.06 15.34 -7.67
CA THR A 79 -0.53 14.15 -6.96
C THR A 79 -0.50 14.35 -5.45
N VAL A 80 0.63 14.81 -4.91
CA VAL A 80 0.75 15.12 -3.47
C VAL A 80 -0.35 16.09 -3.04
N LYS A 81 -0.54 17.20 -3.76
CA LYS A 81 -1.57 18.20 -3.42
C LYS A 81 -2.99 17.62 -3.41
N ILE A 82 -3.32 16.74 -4.37
CA ILE A 82 -4.63 16.07 -4.42
C ILE A 82 -4.82 15.17 -3.20
N TRP A 83 -3.80 14.41 -2.83
CA TRP A 83 -3.82 13.55 -1.66
C TRP A 83 -3.93 14.37 -0.37
N GLU A 84 -3.11 15.41 -0.19
CA GLU A 84 -3.16 16.31 0.97
C GLU A 84 -4.53 16.97 1.13
N ALA A 85 -5.14 17.43 0.03
CA ALA A 85 -6.47 18.02 0.04
C ALA A 85 -7.55 17.00 0.43
N THR A 86 -7.44 15.75 -0.03
CA THR A 86 -8.43 14.70 0.25
C THR A 86 -8.39 14.29 1.72
N PHE A 87 -7.21 14.13 2.30
CA PHE A 87 -7.03 13.79 3.71
C PHE A 87 -7.07 15.01 4.65
N ARG A 88 -7.20 16.23 4.09
CA ARG A 88 -7.24 17.51 4.83
C ARG A 88 -6.04 17.69 5.77
N MET A 89 -4.87 17.24 5.33
CA MET A 89 -3.64 17.25 6.10
C MET A 89 -2.46 17.26 5.14
N ASP A 90 -1.41 18.03 5.42
CA ASP A 90 -0.19 17.95 4.63
C ASP A 90 0.61 16.69 4.98
N LEU A 91 1.39 16.18 4.02
CA LEU A 91 2.11 14.92 4.14
C LEU A 91 3.08 14.93 5.33
N ASN A 92 3.68 16.09 5.62
CA ASN A 92 4.62 16.21 6.71
C ASN A 92 3.94 16.15 8.07
N THR A 93 2.83 16.87 8.24
CA THR A 93 2.01 16.82 9.46
C THR A 93 1.48 15.41 9.70
N ALA A 94 0.99 14.72 8.65
CA ALA A 94 0.58 13.32 8.78
C ALA A 94 1.73 12.43 9.26
N PHE A 95 2.94 12.61 8.71
CA PHE A 95 4.10 11.83 9.13
C PHE A 95 4.50 12.12 10.59
N LEU A 96 4.48 13.38 11.02
CA LEU A 96 4.83 13.74 12.39
C LEU A 96 3.79 13.28 13.42
N THR A 97 2.52 13.20 13.02
CA THR A 97 1.41 12.84 13.93
C THR A 97 1.16 11.34 14.01
N VAL A 98 1.22 10.62 12.89
CA VAL A 98 0.86 9.19 12.82
C VAL A 98 1.93 8.30 12.17
N GLY A 99 3.03 8.87 11.68
CA GLY A 99 4.14 8.13 11.09
C GLY A 99 4.99 7.37 12.11
N ARG A 100 5.58 6.26 11.67
CA ARG A 100 6.60 5.49 12.37
C ARG A 100 7.92 6.11 11.99
N VAL A 101 8.57 6.70 12.98
CA VAL A 101 10.00 6.99 12.81
C VAL A 101 10.73 5.69 13.12
N THR A 102 10.90 4.86 12.09
CA THR A 102 11.57 3.55 12.14
C THR A 102 13.01 3.60 12.66
N GLY A 103 13.56 4.78 12.96
CA GLY A 103 14.86 4.96 13.62
C GLY A 103 14.83 5.22 15.14
N ALA A 104 13.74 5.72 15.72
CA ALA A 104 13.76 6.22 17.11
C ALA A 104 13.45 5.14 18.17
N ALA A 105 12.82 4.02 17.78
CA ALA A 105 12.46 2.95 18.72
C ALA A 105 13.45 1.77 18.73
N LYS A 106 14.40 1.70 17.78
CA LYS A 106 15.44 0.64 17.74
C LYS A 106 16.84 1.12 18.10
N CYS A 107 17.09 2.42 18.01
CA CYS A 107 18.31 3.04 18.50
C CYS A 107 17.88 4.02 19.59
N GLY A 108 18.30 3.86 20.84
CA GLY A 108 17.89 4.68 22.00
C GLY A 108 18.31 6.16 21.96
N HIS A 109 18.25 6.79 20.79
CA HIS A 109 18.46 8.20 20.57
C HIS A 109 17.16 8.76 19.99
N GLY A 110 16.61 9.78 20.66
CA GLY A 110 15.39 10.44 20.24
C GLY A 110 15.45 10.84 18.77
N LEU A 111 14.26 11.01 18.18
CA LEU A 111 14.07 11.71 16.91
C LEU A 111 15.14 12.79 16.73
N ASN A 112 16.05 12.62 15.77
CA ASN A 112 16.82 13.76 15.28
C ASN A 112 15.77 14.82 14.95
N ALA A 113 15.90 16.02 15.52
CA ALA A 113 14.93 17.11 15.37
C ALA A 113 14.66 17.49 13.90
N ASP A 114 15.47 16.97 12.97
CA ASP A 114 15.37 17.15 11.52
C ASP A 114 14.62 16.04 10.77
N ALA A 115 14.10 15.01 11.44
CA ALA A 115 13.38 13.91 10.79
C ALA A 115 11.97 14.35 10.36
N ASN A 116 11.79 14.55 9.06
CA ASN A 116 10.52 14.92 8.43
C ASN A 116 10.18 14.00 7.24
N ALA A 117 8.94 14.05 6.73
CA ALA A 117 8.48 13.15 5.66
C ALA A 117 9.38 13.24 4.42
N TRP A 118 9.73 14.45 4.01
CA TRP A 118 10.52 14.72 2.81
C TRP A 118 11.97 14.24 2.95
N ALA A 119 12.55 14.37 4.15
CA ALA A 119 13.86 13.81 4.46
C ALA A 119 13.86 12.28 4.42
N MET A 120 12.77 11.62 4.84
CA MET A 120 12.59 10.17 4.71
C MET A 120 12.54 9.75 3.24
N LEU A 121 11.70 10.41 2.42
CA LEU A 121 11.60 10.13 0.99
C LEU A 121 12.93 10.33 0.27
N ARG A 122 13.69 11.38 0.64
CA ARG A 122 15.03 11.63 0.07
C ARG A 122 16.01 10.51 0.42
N ARG A 123 16.01 10.05 1.67
CA ARG A 123 16.87 8.92 2.08
C ARG A 123 16.49 7.63 1.34
N HIS A 124 15.20 7.38 1.18
CA HIS A 124 14.71 6.25 0.39
C HIS A 124 15.19 6.32 -1.06
N TRP A 125 15.03 7.47 -1.73
CA TRP A 125 15.54 7.70 -3.08
C TRP A 125 17.04 7.44 -3.19
N GLN A 126 17.83 7.90 -2.22
CA GLN A 126 19.28 7.70 -2.19
C GLN A 126 19.68 6.22 -1.99
N ALA A 127 18.89 5.47 -1.22
CA ALA A 127 19.16 4.07 -0.93
C ALA A 127 18.73 3.13 -2.07
N GLU A 128 17.53 3.35 -2.62
CA GLU A 128 16.92 2.43 -3.59
C GLU A 128 17.11 2.87 -5.04
N GLY A 129 17.48 4.13 -5.28
CA GLY A 129 17.59 4.68 -6.63
C GLY A 129 16.24 4.83 -7.36
N GLN A 130 15.12 4.70 -6.64
CA GLN A 130 13.78 4.87 -7.17
C GLN A 130 12.83 5.47 -6.14
N LEU A 131 11.76 6.09 -6.61
CA LEU A 131 10.66 6.55 -5.79
C LEU A 131 9.34 6.28 -6.52
N CYS A 132 8.58 5.32 -6.01
CA CYS A 132 7.27 4.97 -6.53
C CYS A 132 6.16 5.66 -5.75
N TYR A 133 5.12 6.09 -6.46
CA TYR A 133 3.95 6.72 -5.89
C TYR A 133 2.68 6.39 -6.66
N TYR A 134 1.54 6.42 -5.97
CA TYR A 134 0.23 6.28 -6.61
C TYR A 134 -0.18 7.57 -7.31
N ASP A 135 -0.52 7.52 -8.60
CA ASP A 135 -1.07 8.66 -9.36
C ASP A 135 -2.60 8.56 -9.55
N SER A 136 -3.22 7.62 -8.83
CA SER A 136 -4.66 7.37 -8.79
C SER A 136 -5.39 8.22 -7.75
N SER A 137 -6.73 8.13 -7.75
CA SER A 137 -7.59 8.81 -6.78
C SER A 137 -7.30 8.35 -5.35
N PRO A 138 -7.14 9.26 -4.36
CA PRO A 138 -6.87 8.90 -2.98
C PRO A 138 -7.99 8.07 -2.32
N GLN A 139 -9.20 8.07 -2.90
CA GLN A 139 -10.34 7.27 -2.42
C GLN A 139 -10.03 5.78 -2.30
N TYR A 140 -9.06 5.27 -3.08
CA TYR A 140 -8.65 3.86 -2.98
C TYR A 140 -7.89 3.54 -1.68
N ALA A 141 -7.39 4.55 -0.98
CA ALA A 141 -6.75 4.43 0.33
C ALA A 141 -7.70 4.81 1.50
N ASP A 142 -8.94 5.23 1.23
CA ASP A 142 -9.93 5.63 2.26
C ASP A 142 -10.46 4.46 3.11
N HIS A 143 -10.13 3.23 2.74
CA HIS A 143 -10.51 2.00 3.45
C HIS A 143 -9.52 1.59 4.55
N LEU A 144 -8.69 2.54 5.00
CA LEU A 144 -7.65 2.33 5.98
C LEU A 144 -7.93 3.18 7.22
N GLU A 145 -7.79 2.57 8.40
CA GLU A 145 -7.92 3.28 9.67
C GLU A 145 -6.59 3.32 10.43
N PRO A 146 -6.21 4.49 11.01
CA PRO A 146 -6.91 5.78 10.92
C PRO A 146 -6.80 6.42 9.54
N ARG A 147 -7.85 7.13 9.08
CA ARG A 147 -7.96 7.60 7.69
C ARG A 147 -6.80 8.49 7.22
N VAL A 148 -6.35 9.43 8.05
CA VAL A 148 -5.22 10.34 7.73
C VAL A 148 -3.93 9.60 7.41
N ALA A 149 -3.85 8.38 7.92
CA ALA A 149 -2.72 7.54 7.72
C ALA A 149 -2.65 7.09 6.25
N GLY A 150 -3.80 6.92 5.56
CA GLY A 150 -3.86 6.70 4.11
C GLY A 150 -2.96 7.64 3.30
N LEU A 151 -2.79 8.91 3.70
CA LEU A 151 -1.84 9.83 3.05
C LEU A 151 -0.39 9.31 3.03
N LEU A 152 0.04 8.60 4.07
CA LEU A 152 1.37 8.01 4.20
C LEU A 152 1.60 6.80 3.28
N THR A 153 0.54 6.24 2.68
CA THR A 153 0.68 5.16 1.69
C THR A 153 1.00 5.65 0.30
N LEU A 154 0.97 6.97 0.06
CA LEU A 154 1.17 7.55 -1.26
C LEU A 154 2.48 7.06 -1.90
N PHE A 155 3.56 7.04 -1.12
CA PHE A 155 4.87 6.58 -1.54
C PHE A 155 5.14 5.18 -1.02
N PHE A 156 5.59 4.30 -1.91
CA PHE A 156 5.84 2.91 -1.56
C PHE A 156 7.10 2.35 -2.23
N SER A 157 7.60 1.26 -1.66
CA SER A 157 8.57 0.35 -2.25
C SER A 157 7.90 -0.99 -2.50
N GLU A 158 8.42 -1.81 -3.42
CA GLU A 158 7.82 -3.12 -3.73
C GLU A 158 8.78 -4.30 -3.50
N PRO A 159 9.39 -4.45 -2.31
CA PRO A 159 10.23 -5.60 -2.03
C PRO A 159 9.39 -6.88 -2.04
N ARG A 160 9.73 -7.81 -2.95
CA ARG A 160 9.11 -9.15 -3.04
C ARG A 160 7.58 -9.11 -3.26
N GLY A 161 7.08 -8.10 -3.98
CA GLY A 161 5.66 -7.93 -4.28
C GLY A 161 4.80 -7.39 -3.14
N MET A 162 5.43 -7.06 -2.00
CA MET A 162 4.77 -6.32 -0.92
C MET A 162 4.96 -4.84 -1.19
N ARG A 163 3.89 -4.10 -1.47
CA ARG A 163 3.95 -2.64 -1.56
C ARG A 163 4.04 -2.03 -0.17
N GLN A 164 5.25 -1.78 0.32
CA GLN A 164 5.51 -1.24 1.65
C GLN A 164 5.55 0.29 1.61
N PRO A 165 4.84 1.01 2.48
CA PRO A 165 4.88 2.47 2.53
C PRO A 165 6.28 2.94 2.91
N VAL A 166 6.82 3.91 2.19
CA VAL A 166 8.11 4.52 2.54
C VAL A 166 7.98 5.31 3.85
N LEU A 167 6.83 5.95 4.03
CA LEU A 167 6.48 6.71 5.23
C LEU A 167 5.66 5.83 6.17
N GLU A 168 6.23 4.69 6.58
CA GLU A 168 5.53 3.71 7.43
C GLU A 168 4.74 4.39 8.55
N PRO A 169 3.50 3.98 8.84
CA PRO A 169 2.75 4.47 9.98
C PRO A 169 3.17 3.86 11.31
N GLY A 170 3.17 4.67 12.36
CA GLY A 170 3.52 4.28 13.73
C GLY A 170 2.36 3.66 14.49
N VAL A 171 1.16 3.75 13.94
CA VAL A 171 -0.08 3.19 14.47
C VAL A 171 -0.43 1.90 13.72
N ARG A 172 -1.12 0.97 14.38
CA ARG A 172 -1.62 -0.25 13.72
C ARG A 172 -2.75 0.14 12.78
N TRP A 173 -2.69 -0.34 11.54
CA TRP A 173 -3.74 -0.12 10.56
C TRP A 173 -4.56 -1.37 10.32
N THR A 174 -5.82 -1.15 10.02
CA THR A 174 -6.75 -2.19 9.63
C THR A 174 -7.43 -1.78 8.35
N TYR A 175 -7.58 -2.75 7.45
CA TYR A 175 -8.47 -2.60 6.32
C TYR A 175 -9.92 -2.64 6.82
N THR A 176 -10.69 -1.62 6.48
CA THR A 176 -12.09 -1.44 6.93
C THR A 176 -13.09 -1.53 5.77
N GLY A 177 -12.59 -1.59 4.54
CA GLY A 177 -13.39 -1.88 3.37
C GLY A 177 -13.85 -3.34 3.34
N SER A 178 -14.84 -3.64 2.52
CA SER A 178 -15.24 -5.01 2.19
C SER A 178 -16.28 -4.96 1.07
N PRO A 179 -16.21 -5.87 0.09
CA PRO A 179 -15.13 -6.82 -0.20
C PRO A 179 -13.99 -6.16 -0.99
N VAL A 180 -12.80 -6.74 -0.94
CA VAL A 180 -11.69 -6.31 -1.81
C VAL A 180 -11.10 -7.48 -2.57
N CYS A 181 -10.87 -7.25 -3.85
CA CYS A 181 -10.51 -8.28 -4.80
C CYS A 181 -9.07 -8.12 -5.28
N SER A 182 -8.46 -9.24 -5.60
CA SER A 182 -7.21 -9.31 -6.33
C SER A 182 -7.35 -8.59 -7.67
N ALA A 183 -6.20 -8.21 -8.23
CA ALA A 183 -6.10 -7.71 -9.58
C ALA A 183 -6.77 -8.66 -10.59
N GLY A 184 -7.43 -8.05 -11.57
CA GLY A 184 -8.21 -8.71 -12.61
C GLY A 184 -7.38 -9.51 -13.60
N THR A 185 -8.06 -10.14 -14.56
CA THR A 185 -7.48 -11.09 -15.51
C THR A 185 -6.94 -10.44 -16.80
N GLY A 186 -7.18 -9.15 -17.01
CA GLY A 186 -6.73 -8.43 -18.22
C GLY A 186 -5.23 -8.11 -18.23
N ALA A 187 -4.65 -7.93 -19.43
CA ALA A 187 -3.23 -7.60 -19.63
C ALA A 187 -2.79 -6.35 -18.83
N ALA A 188 -3.68 -5.37 -18.73
CA ALA A 188 -3.49 -4.15 -17.95
C ALA A 188 -3.19 -4.41 -16.46
N ALA A 189 -3.76 -5.48 -15.90
CA ALA A 189 -3.66 -5.86 -14.49
C ALA A 189 -2.71 -7.05 -14.23
N ALA A 190 -2.07 -7.59 -15.27
CA ALA A 190 -1.28 -8.82 -15.18
C ALA A 190 -0.06 -8.68 -14.25
N LEU A 191 0.67 -7.56 -14.34
CA LEU A 191 1.81 -7.29 -13.46
C LEU A 191 1.38 -7.21 -11.99
N GLU A 192 0.28 -6.53 -11.74
CA GLU A 192 -0.25 -6.38 -10.39
C GLU A 192 -0.67 -7.72 -9.80
N ARG A 193 -1.38 -8.52 -10.59
CA ARG A 193 -1.78 -9.87 -10.20
C ARG A 193 -0.57 -10.74 -9.86
N ILE A 194 0.50 -10.68 -10.64
CA ILE A 194 1.74 -11.41 -10.38
C ILE A 194 2.37 -10.94 -9.06
N SER A 195 2.40 -9.63 -8.81
CA SER A 195 2.92 -9.05 -7.57
C SER A 195 2.14 -9.55 -6.35
N GLN A 196 0.80 -9.42 -6.40
CA GLN A 196 -0.08 -9.89 -5.33
C GLN A 196 0.04 -11.40 -5.12
N PHE A 197 0.10 -12.20 -6.19
CA PHE A 197 0.28 -13.64 -6.09
C PHE A 197 1.60 -14.00 -5.41
N ARG A 198 2.72 -13.37 -5.80
CA ARG A 198 4.03 -13.60 -5.16
C ARG A 198 3.99 -13.29 -3.66
N ALA A 199 3.34 -12.18 -3.28
CA ALA A 199 3.16 -11.82 -1.89
C ALA A 199 2.35 -12.88 -1.13
N VAL A 200 1.16 -13.24 -1.61
CA VAL A 200 0.28 -14.23 -0.97
C VAL A 200 0.93 -15.61 -0.91
N SER A 201 1.54 -16.09 -1.99
CA SER A 201 2.28 -17.36 -1.99
C SER A 201 3.48 -17.33 -1.04
N GLY A 202 4.19 -16.21 -0.95
CA GLY A 202 5.25 -16.03 0.03
C GLY A 202 4.75 -16.08 1.48
N MET A 203 3.53 -15.57 1.74
CA MET A 203 2.85 -15.74 3.03
C MET A 203 2.49 -17.21 3.29
N ALA A 204 1.89 -17.89 2.31
CA ALA A 204 1.50 -19.30 2.41
C ALA A 204 2.70 -20.22 2.69
N ILE A 205 3.79 -20.08 1.94
CA ILE A 205 5.03 -20.86 2.14
C ILE A 205 5.62 -20.60 3.53
N LYS A 206 5.60 -19.36 4.03
CA LYS A 206 6.06 -19.08 5.40
C LYS A 206 5.13 -19.67 6.47
N ALA A 207 3.85 -19.81 6.19
CA ALA A 207 2.91 -20.50 7.06
C ALA A 207 3.17 -22.02 7.08
N GLU A 208 3.66 -22.60 5.97
CA GLU A 208 4.02 -24.02 5.84
C GLU A 208 5.38 -24.38 6.45
N THR A 209 6.41 -23.58 6.16
CA THR A 209 7.81 -23.89 6.48
C THR A 209 8.16 -23.81 7.97
N ARG A 210 7.22 -23.35 8.80
CA ARG A 210 7.38 -23.26 10.26
C ARG A 210 6.82 -24.49 10.98
N PHE A 211 7.41 -25.64 10.68
CA PHE A 211 7.32 -26.85 11.51
C PHE A 211 8.19 -26.68 12.77
N SER A 212 7.84 -25.73 13.63
CA SER A 212 8.42 -25.65 14.97
C SER A 212 7.69 -26.60 15.92
N PRO A 213 8.37 -27.15 16.96
CA PRO A 213 7.70 -27.80 18.08
C PRO A 213 6.63 -26.92 18.78
N THR A 214 6.58 -25.61 18.48
CA THR A 214 5.53 -24.67 18.92
C THR A 214 4.81 -23.95 17.75
N PRO A 215 3.98 -24.64 16.95
CA PRO A 215 3.34 -24.06 15.75
C PRO A 215 2.53 -22.77 15.99
N ARG A 216 1.98 -22.62 17.20
CA ARG A 216 1.21 -21.42 17.59
C ARG A 216 2.09 -20.17 17.78
N GLU A 217 3.33 -20.33 18.26
CA GLU A 217 4.24 -19.20 18.49
C GLU A 217 4.79 -18.66 17.18
N ASP A 218 5.04 -19.57 16.24
CA ASP A 218 5.51 -19.26 14.90
C ASP A 218 4.46 -18.53 14.05
N MET A 219 3.21 -18.97 14.12
CA MET A 219 2.09 -18.29 13.48
C MET A 219 1.91 -16.87 14.05
N ARG A 220 1.99 -16.71 15.39
CA ARG A 220 1.95 -15.38 16.03
C ARG A 220 3.12 -14.50 15.59
N ALA A 221 4.33 -15.04 15.49
CA ALA A 221 5.50 -14.30 15.02
C ALA A 221 5.35 -13.89 13.55
N MET A 222 4.82 -14.75 12.69
CA MET A 222 4.51 -14.44 11.29
C MET A 222 3.45 -13.33 11.18
N MET A 223 2.36 -13.43 11.93
CA MET A 223 1.33 -12.39 11.96
C MET A 223 1.87 -11.06 12.48
N ARG A 224 2.71 -11.07 13.52
CA ARG A 224 3.40 -9.85 13.97
C ARG A 224 4.26 -9.27 12.84
N HIS A 225 5.06 -10.09 12.18
CA HIS A 225 5.88 -9.65 11.05
C HIS A 225 5.06 -8.99 9.94
N TYR A 226 3.97 -9.60 9.48
CA TYR A 226 3.16 -9.03 8.41
C TYR A 226 2.33 -7.83 8.85
N ARG A 227 1.85 -7.81 10.10
CA ARG A 227 1.22 -6.62 10.69
C ARG A 227 2.19 -5.45 10.82
N ASP A 228 3.46 -5.72 11.09
CA ASP A 228 4.51 -4.69 11.16
C ASP A 228 5.00 -4.25 9.78
N THR A 229 4.93 -5.15 8.78
CA THR A 229 5.40 -4.88 7.41
C THR A 229 4.36 -4.09 6.61
N PHE A 230 3.07 -4.41 6.79
CA PHE A 230 1.92 -3.77 6.14
C PHE A 230 1.98 -3.79 4.58
N SER A 231 0.85 -3.49 3.92
CA SER A 231 0.87 -3.18 2.49
C SER A 231 -0.03 -1.99 2.15
N THR A 232 0.44 -1.15 1.23
CA THR A 232 -0.38 -0.09 0.63
C THR A 232 -1.35 -0.63 -0.43
N ASP A 233 -1.17 -1.86 -0.91
CA ASP A 233 -2.14 -2.55 -1.77
C ASP A 233 -3.36 -2.97 -0.93
N PRO A 234 -4.58 -2.51 -1.25
CA PRO A 234 -5.78 -2.82 -0.48
C PRO A 234 -6.10 -4.31 -0.36
N PHE A 235 -5.85 -5.10 -1.42
CA PHE A 235 -6.09 -6.54 -1.39
C PHE A 235 -5.07 -7.23 -0.47
N LEU A 236 -3.78 -6.95 -0.61
CA LEU A 236 -2.75 -7.50 0.29
C LEU A 236 -2.95 -7.05 1.73
N GLN A 237 -3.39 -5.80 1.94
CA GLN A 237 -3.68 -5.30 3.28
C GLN A 237 -4.91 -5.98 3.89
N ALA A 238 -5.92 -6.30 3.09
CA ALA A 238 -7.03 -7.15 3.52
C ALA A 238 -6.59 -8.57 3.83
N VAL A 239 -5.70 -9.16 3.03
CA VAL A 239 -5.10 -10.47 3.34
C VAL A 239 -4.39 -10.42 4.70
N ILE A 240 -3.54 -9.42 4.94
CA ILE A 240 -2.84 -9.23 6.22
C ILE A 240 -3.84 -9.01 7.37
N THR A 241 -4.86 -8.19 7.16
CA THR A 241 -5.89 -7.88 8.17
C THR A 241 -6.71 -9.13 8.50
N GLY A 242 -6.99 -9.97 7.51
CA GLY A 242 -7.74 -11.22 7.65
C GLY A 242 -6.98 -12.34 8.36
N LEU A 243 -5.65 -12.23 8.51
CA LEU A 243 -4.87 -13.18 9.33
C LEU A 243 -5.18 -13.00 10.82
N LYS A 244 -5.51 -14.09 11.51
CA LYS A 244 -5.81 -14.04 12.95
C LYS A 244 -5.36 -15.24 13.77
N THR A 245 -5.26 -15.04 15.09
CA THR A 245 -5.21 -16.12 16.07
C THR A 245 -6.64 -16.52 16.45
N GLY A 246 -7.31 -17.39 15.68
CA GLY A 246 -8.66 -17.87 16.03
C GLY A 246 -9.45 -18.44 14.87
N LEU A 247 -10.70 -18.84 15.15
CA LEU A 247 -11.62 -19.46 14.18
C LEU A 247 -12.21 -18.44 13.23
N PHE A 248 -12.18 -18.69 11.94
CA PHE A 248 -12.90 -17.86 10.96
C PHE A 248 -14.40 -17.93 11.20
N TYR A 249 -15.10 -16.85 10.84
CA TYR A 249 -16.56 -16.77 10.98
C TYR A 249 -17.19 -16.52 9.62
N CYS A 250 -18.38 -17.07 9.44
CA CYS A 250 -19.20 -16.72 8.30
C CYS A 250 -19.94 -15.42 8.59
N PRO A 251 -19.91 -14.41 7.70
CA PRO A 251 -20.76 -13.22 7.81
C PRO A 251 -22.25 -13.60 7.93
N ARG A 252 -23.04 -12.79 8.66
CA ARG A 252 -24.36 -13.19 9.18
C ARG A 252 -25.39 -13.47 8.09
N ASP A 253 -25.28 -12.79 6.95
CA ASP A 253 -26.24 -12.87 5.84
C ASP A 253 -25.66 -13.65 4.64
N LEU A 254 -24.54 -14.34 4.84
CA LEU A 254 -23.91 -15.17 3.81
C LEU A 254 -23.96 -16.65 4.21
N HIS A 255 -24.01 -17.50 3.19
CA HIS A 255 -23.79 -18.93 3.34
C HIS A 255 -22.34 -19.25 2.99
N CYS A 256 -21.60 -19.76 3.97
CA CYS A 256 -20.22 -20.16 3.78
C CYS A 256 -20.07 -21.67 3.70
N TYR A 257 -19.13 -22.09 2.86
CA TYR A 257 -18.89 -23.48 2.54
C TYR A 257 -17.45 -23.87 2.87
N GLY A 258 -17.26 -25.14 3.25
CA GLY A 258 -15.93 -25.70 3.46
C GLY A 258 -15.18 -25.98 2.15
N ALA A 259 -15.86 -25.90 1.00
CA ALA A 259 -15.26 -25.96 -0.32
C ALA A 259 -15.48 -24.63 -1.03
N ALA A 260 -14.44 -24.15 -1.71
CA ALA A 260 -14.51 -22.89 -2.42
C ALA A 260 -15.11 -23.08 -3.83
N HIS A 261 -16.19 -22.39 -4.12
CA HIS A 261 -16.78 -22.30 -5.45
C HIS A 261 -16.90 -20.84 -5.89
N SER A 262 -17.03 -20.64 -7.19
CA SER A 262 -17.26 -19.30 -7.74
C SER A 262 -18.65 -18.82 -7.37
N GLY A 263 -18.78 -17.56 -6.94
CA GLY A 263 -20.03 -17.00 -6.43
C GLY A 263 -20.39 -17.40 -5.01
N GLU A 264 -19.55 -18.20 -4.33
CA GLU A 264 -19.76 -18.66 -2.97
C GLU A 264 -18.64 -18.20 -2.04
N VAL A 265 -18.93 -18.18 -0.73
CA VAL A 265 -17.96 -17.80 0.31
C VAL A 265 -17.31 -19.04 0.88
N PHE A 266 -16.00 -19.16 0.72
CA PHE A 266 -15.20 -20.16 1.40
C PHE A 266 -14.97 -19.76 2.86
N LEU A 267 -15.19 -20.69 3.79
CA LEU A 267 -14.87 -20.59 5.21
C LEU A 267 -13.56 -21.35 5.52
N PRO A 268 -12.42 -20.64 5.70
CA PRO A 268 -11.18 -21.28 6.08
C PRO A 268 -11.27 -21.92 7.47
N ILE A 269 -10.60 -23.06 7.63
CA ILE A 269 -10.48 -23.72 8.93
C ILE A 269 -9.42 -23.00 9.80
N ASP A 270 -8.36 -22.51 9.17
CA ASP A 270 -7.25 -21.80 9.80
C ASP A 270 -6.55 -20.84 8.82
N ASN A 271 -5.52 -20.12 9.29
CA ASN A 271 -4.75 -19.18 8.46
C ASN A 271 -4.04 -19.87 7.29
N LYS A 272 -3.67 -21.15 7.43
CA LYS A 272 -3.03 -21.91 6.36
C LYS A 272 -4.03 -22.11 5.23
N SER A 273 -5.20 -22.65 5.55
CA SER A 273 -6.33 -22.85 4.63
C SER A 273 -6.74 -21.53 3.95
N PHE A 274 -6.72 -20.41 4.69
CA PHE A 274 -6.98 -19.08 4.15
C PHE A 274 -5.95 -18.67 3.09
N LEU A 275 -4.66 -18.75 3.41
CA LEU A 275 -3.59 -18.34 2.50
C LEU A 275 -3.44 -19.28 1.30
N ASP A 276 -3.55 -20.59 1.52
CA ASP A 276 -3.46 -21.60 0.48
C ASP A 276 -4.57 -21.44 -0.54
N GLU A 277 -5.80 -21.21 -0.08
CA GLU A 277 -6.94 -21.04 -0.97
C GLU A 277 -6.79 -19.78 -1.83
N LEU A 278 -6.37 -18.66 -1.23
CA LEU A 278 -6.06 -17.43 -1.97
C LEU A 278 -4.97 -17.69 -3.02
N ALA A 279 -3.83 -18.26 -2.60
CA ALA A 279 -2.70 -18.53 -3.49
C ALA A 279 -3.09 -19.47 -4.65
N ARG A 280 -3.83 -20.53 -4.35
CA ARG A 280 -4.30 -21.51 -5.33
C ARG A 280 -5.26 -20.90 -6.35
N ARG A 281 -6.20 -20.06 -5.93
CA ARG A 281 -7.12 -19.39 -6.87
C ARG A 281 -6.38 -18.38 -7.75
N MET A 282 -5.45 -17.64 -7.17
CA MET A 282 -4.64 -16.69 -7.91
C MET A 282 -3.72 -17.37 -8.93
N SER A 283 -3.13 -18.53 -8.61
CA SER A 283 -2.31 -19.29 -9.56
C SER A 283 -3.12 -19.85 -10.73
N GLN A 284 -4.41 -20.16 -10.50
CA GLN A 284 -5.33 -20.69 -11.51
C GLN A 284 -5.92 -19.64 -12.46
N GLY A 285 -5.51 -18.37 -12.39
CA GLY A 285 -6.11 -17.36 -13.24
C GLY A 285 -7.42 -16.75 -12.69
N ASN A 286 -7.90 -17.18 -11.52
CA ASN A 286 -9.17 -16.69 -10.97
C ASN A 286 -9.04 -15.32 -10.29
N LYS A 287 -10.14 -14.55 -10.26
CA LYS A 287 -10.30 -13.37 -9.42
C LYS A 287 -10.77 -13.83 -8.03
N VAL A 288 -10.09 -13.38 -6.99
CA VAL A 288 -10.40 -13.76 -5.60
C VAL A 288 -10.58 -12.53 -4.74
N CYS A 289 -11.54 -12.54 -3.83
CA CYS A 289 -11.83 -11.43 -2.92
C CYS A 289 -11.81 -11.88 -1.47
N VAL A 290 -11.31 -11.00 -0.62
CA VAL A 290 -11.37 -11.12 0.83
C VAL A 290 -12.62 -10.38 1.31
N ILE A 291 -13.45 -11.04 2.11
CA ILE A 291 -14.71 -10.51 2.62
C ILE A 291 -14.70 -10.43 4.15
N PHE A 292 -15.09 -9.28 4.71
CA PHE A 292 -15.14 -9.04 6.16
C PHE A 292 -16.58 -8.91 6.69
N ARG A 293 -17.54 -8.59 5.82
CA ARG A 293 -18.96 -8.37 6.12
C ARG A 293 -19.82 -8.73 4.91
N ASP A 294 -21.11 -8.76 5.11
CA ASP A 294 -22.09 -9.12 4.09
C ASP A 294 -21.99 -8.21 2.84
N GLU A 295 -22.00 -8.81 1.65
CA GLU A 295 -21.98 -8.11 0.37
C GLU A 295 -22.67 -8.95 -0.71
N ARG A 296 -23.20 -8.30 -1.75
CA ARG A 296 -23.64 -8.94 -2.98
C ARG A 296 -22.48 -9.65 -3.70
N LEU A 297 -22.58 -10.97 -3.81
CA LEU A 297 -21.59 -11.82 -4.49
C LEU A 297 -21.77 -11.81 -6.01
N GLN A 298 -20.64 -11.90 -6.73
CA GLN A 298 -20.58 -12.02 -8.18
C GLN A 298 -20.36 -13.49 -8.57
N PRO A 299 -21.07 -14.03 -9.58
CA PRO A 299 -21.02 -15.47 -9.91
C PRO A 299 -19.64 -15.98 -10.35
N ASP A 300 -18.79 -15.13 -10.91
CA ASP A 300 -17.49 -15.45 -11.51
C ASP A 300 -16.29 -15.10 -10.60
N VAL A 301 -16.55 -14.88 -9.31
CA VAL A 301 -15.57 -14.44 -8.32
C VAL A 301 -15.51 -15.43 -7.16
N PHE A 302 -14.29 -15.75 -6.72
CA PHE A 302 -14.08 -16.56 -5.51
C PHE A 302 -14.01 -15.67 -4.29
N TYR A 303 -14.76 -15.99 -3.25
CA TYR A 303 -14.76 -15.23 -1.99
C TYR A 303 -14.17 -16.06 -0.87
N VAL A 304 -13.30 -15.43 -0.07
CA VAL A 304 -12.70 -16.05 1.11
C VAL A 304 -12.97 -15.15 2.31
N THR A 305 -13.63 -15.70 3.35
CA THR A 305 -13.89 -14.92 4.56
C THR A 305 -12.61 -14.61 5.32
N ALA A 306 -12.52 -13.38 5.81
CA ALA A 306 -11.44 -12.90 6.64
C ALA A 306 -11.65 -13.27 8.11
N GLY A 307 -10.56 -13.36 8.85
CA GLY A 307 -10.61 -13.52 10.29
C GLY A 307 -10.96 -12.21 11.00
N VAL A 308 -12.25 -11.93 11.22
CA VAL A 308 -12.66 -10.79 12.06
C VAL A 308 -12.34 -11.06 13.54
N SER A 309 -11.83 -10.05 14.25
CA SER A 309 -11.62 -10.08 15.70
C SER A 309 -12.89 -9.59 16.40
N ALA A 310 -13.33 -10.24 17.48
CA ALA A 310 -14.52 -9.88 18.26
C ALA A 310 -14.57 -8.41 18.76
N HIS A 311 -13.45 -7.66 18.72
CA HIS A 311 -13.51 -6.22 18.96
C HIS A 311 -14.26 -5.43 17.87
N TRP A 312 -14.26 -5.93 16.63
CA TRP A 312 -15.03 -5.33 15.53
C TRP A 312 -16.54 -5.43 15.75
N GLU A 313 -17.03 -6.45 16.45
CA GLU A 313 -18.46 -6.59 16.71
C GLU A 313 -19.00 -5.49 17.64
N LYS A 314 -18.17 -5.00 18.57
CA LYS A 314 -18.53 -3.89 19.47
C LYS A 314 -18.50 -2.53 18.78
N ASP A 315 -17.50 -2.28 17.93
CA ASP A 315 -17.34 -0.98 17.27
C ASP A 315 -18.22 -0.84 16.00
N ALA A 316 -18.62 -1.96 15.38
CA ALA A 316 -19.54 -1.98 14.23
C ALA A 316 -21.03 -2.09 14.63
N GLY A 317 -21.36 -2.06 15.93
CA GLY A 317 -22.74 -2.15 16.41
C GLY A 317 -23.44 -3.47 16.08
N LEU A 318 -22.69 -4.56 15.96
CA LEU A 318 -23.20 -5.88 15.61
C LEU A 318 -23.51 -6.74 16.85
N VAL A 319 -23.30 -6.23 18.07
CA VAL A 319 -23.79 -6.82 19.33
C VAL A 319 -24.42 -5.73 20.18
#